data_AF-A0A4Q5T4C2-F1
#
_entry.id   AF-A0A4Q5T4C2-F1
#
_cell.length_a   1.000
_cell.length_b   1.000
_cell.length_c   1.000
_cell.angle_alpha   90.00
_cell.angle_beta   90.00
_cell.angle_gamma   90.00
#
_symmetry.space_group_name_H-M   'P 1'
#
loop_
_entity.id
_entity.type
_entity.pdbx_description
1 polymer ?
#
loop_
_entity_poly.entity_id
_entity_poly.type
_entity_poly.pdbx_seq_one_letter_code
_entity_poly.pdbx_strand_id
1 'polypeptide(L)'
;MSESAGEKTQAPTPKRKQKALDDGDLLKSREFGAALIMLLGCGWMILMGPQLLGAIREVMAASFSFGRADIESFQPWKPLATAGWKLAPSMGALLAIALGGAVLS
;
A
#
# COMPACT_ATOMS: atom_id res chain seq x y z
N MET A 1 16.25 -45.39 43.13
CA MET A 1 15.54 -46.06 42.02
C MET A 1 14.39 -45.13 41.65
N SER A 2 14.63 -44.23 40.69
CA SER A 2 14.03 -44.24 39.34
C SER A 2 12.52 -44.04 39.45
N GLU A 3 11.94 -42.95 38.95
CA GLU A 3 11.78 -42.73 37.52
C GLU A 3 11.93 -41.25 37.15
N SER A 4 12.87 -40.96 36.25
CA SER A 4 12.64 -39.92 35.26
C SER A 4 11.36 -40.29 34.52
N ALA A 5 10.23 -39.69 34.92
CA ALA A 5 9.01 -39.67 34.14
C ALA A 5 9.35 -38.90 32.86
N GLY A 6 9.92 -39.62 31.90
CA GLY A 6 10.35 -39.08 30.63
C GLY A 6 9.20 -38.33 30.01
N GLU A 7 9.41 -37.03 29.81
CA GLU A 7 8.67 -36.24 28.86
C GLU A 7 8.80 -36.96 27.51
N LYS A 8 7.88 -37.88 27.25
CA LYS A 8 7.69 -38.46 25.94
C LYS A 8 7.22 -37.31 25.08
N THR A 9 8.16 -36.66 24.40
CA THR A 9 7.92 -35.75 23.29
C THR A 9 7.26 -36.53 22.17
N GLN A 10 5.96 -36.78 22.31
CA GLN A 10 5.17 -37.40 21.26
C GLN A 10 5.08 -36.41 20.11
N ALA A 11 5.37 -36.89 18.90
CA ALA A 11 5.19 -36.07 17.71
C ALA A 11 3.74 -35.55 17.67
N PRO A 12 3.51 -34.25 17.40
CA PRO A 12 2.17 -33.69 17.40
C PRO A 12 1.28 -34.47 16.44
N THR A 13 0.13 -34.94 16.95
CA THR A 13 -0.86 -35.70 16.19
C THR A 13 -1.33 -34.90 14.97
N PRO A 14 -1.71 -35.56 13.85
CA PRO A 14 -2.12 -34.88 12.63
C PRO A 14 -3.28 -33.89 12.84
N LYS A 15 -4.22 -34.19 13.76
CA LYS A 15 -5.27 -33.25 14.19
C LYS A 15 -4.72 -31.98 14.84
N ARG A 16 -3.66 -32.09 15.65
CA ARG A 16 -3.05 -30.94 16.34
C ARG A 16 -2.24 -30.07 15.37
N LYS A 17 -1.65 -30.67 14.35
CA LYS A 17 -1.00 -29.95 13.24
C LYS A 17 -2.00 -29.23 12.34
N GLN A 18 -3.10 -29.89 11.96
CA GLN A 18 -4.18 -29.25 11.20
C GLN A 18 -4.78 -28.09 11.98
N LYS A 19 -5.09 -28.29 13.27
CA LYS A 19 -5.60 -27.22 14.11
C LYS A 19 -4.62 -26.04 14.23
N ALA A 20 -3.32 -26.28 14.34
CA ALA A 20 -2.32 -25.21 14.33
C ALA A 20 -2.29 -24.44 12.99
N LEU A 21 -2.44 -25.14 11.86
CA LEU A 21 -2.54 -24.51 10.54
C LEU A 21 -3.85 -23.71 10.39
N ASP A 22 -4.97 -24.26 10.87
CA ASP A 22 -6.29 -23.63 10.85
C ASP A 22 -6.36 -22.41 11.78
N ASP A 23 -5.70 -22.48 12.94
CA ASP A 23 -5.57 -21.39 13.91
C ASP A 23 -4.57 -20.30 13.44
N GLY A 24 -3.98 -20.45 12.25
CA GLY A 24 -3.07 -19.48 11.65
C GLY A 24 -1.67 -19.48 12.25
N ASP A 25 -1.31 -20.53 13.02
CA ASP A 25 0.03 -20.81 13.55
C ASP A 25 0.97 -21.34 12.44
N LEU A 26 0.82 -20.76 11.24
CA LEU A 26 1.81 -20.77 10.18
C LEU A 26 2.95 -19.85 10.64
N LEU A 27 4.18 -20.07 10.13
CA LEU A 27 5.35 -19.23 10.41
C LEU A 27 5.22 -17.80 9.82
N LYS A 28 4.16 -17.08 10.13
CA LYS A 28 3.87 -15.73 9.66
C LYS A 28 3.41 -14.91 10.87
N SER A 29 4.07 -13.78 11.12
CA SER A 29 3.68 -12.89 12.21
C SER A 29 2.26 -12.37 11.96
N ARG A 30 1.38 -12.52 12.96
CA ARG A 30 -0.04 -12.17 12.90
C ARG A 30 -0.29 -10.69 12.53
N GLU A 31 0.67 -9.82 12.84
CA GLU A 31 0.64 -8.37 12.59
C GLU A 31 1.54 -7.94 11.43
N PHE A 32 2.22 -8.88 10.76
CA PHE A 32 3.20 -8.56 9.72
C PHE A 32 2.61 -7.75 8.57
N GLY A 33 1.41 -8.12 8.10
CA GLY A 33 0.74 -7.42 7.01
C GLY A 33 0.46 -5.95 7.35
N ALA A 34 -0.04 -5.69 8.57
CA ALA A 34 -0.29 -4.33 9.04
C ALA A 34 1.00 -3.51 9.15
N ALA A 35 2.06 -4.09 9.73
CA ALA A 35 3.36 -3.44 9.83
C ALA A 35 3.98 -3.13 8.46
N LEU A 36 3.86 -4.07 7.51
CA LEU A 36 4.37 -3.93 6.15
C LEU A 36 3.65 -2.81 5.39
N ILE A 37 2.32 -2.79 5.41
CA ILE A 37 1.51 -1.75 4.75
C ILE A 37 1.82 -0.38 5.35
N MET A 38 2.00 -0.28 6.66
CA MET A 38 2.33 0.99 7.32
C MET A 38 3.71 1.52 6.90
N LEU A 39 4.73 0.66 6.85
CA LEU A 39 6.06 1.03 6.35
C LEU A 39 6.03 1.46 4.88
N LEU A 40 5.31 0.70 4.05
CA LEU A 40 5.13 1.00 2.64
C LEU A 40 4.43 2.35 2.42
N GLY A 41 3.40 2.65 3.21
CA GLY A 41 2.69 3.94 3.18
C GLY A 41 3.61 5.11 3.57
N CYS A 42 4.39 4.97 4.64
CA CYS A 42 5.38 5.97 5.03
C CYS A 42 6.45 6.18 3.95
N GLY A 43 6.96 5.10 3.37
CA GLY A 43 7.94 5.16 2.27
C GLY A 43 7.38 5.87 1.05
N TRP A 44 6.13 5.58 0.67
CA TRP A 44 5.48 6.27 -0.44
C TRP A 44 5.33 7.77 -0.16
N MET A 45 4.91 8.18 1.04
CA MET A 45 4.79 9.60 1.38
C MET A 45 6.11 10.35 1.27
N ILE A 46 7.22 9.74 1.69
CA ILE A 46 8.56 10.35 1.60
C ILE A 46 8.98 10.55 0.14
N LEU A 47 8.77 9.52 -0.70
CA LEU A 47 9.25 9.53 -2.09
C LEU A 47 8.34 10.34 -3.03
N MET A 48 7.02 10.23 -2.86
CA MET A 48 6.02 10.79 -3.79
C MET A 48 5.33 12.06 -3.25
N GLY A 49 5.52 12.40 -1.98
CA GLY A 49 4.94 13.59 -1.35
C GLY A 49 5.25 14.90 -2.10
N PRO A 50 6.52 15.22 -2.42
CA PRO A 50 6.87 16.45 -3.13
C PRO A 50 6.23 16.54 -4.52
N GLN A 51 6.20 15.43 -5.26
CA GLN A 51 5.62 15.36 -6.60
C GLN A 51 4.11 15.58 -6.55
N LEU A 52 3.41 14.90 -5.62
CA LEU A 52 1.97 15.05 -5.43
C LEU A 52 1.60 16.50 -5.07
N LEU A 53 2.36 17.11 -4.16
CA LEU A 53 2.13 18.49 -3.74
C LEU A 53 2.38 19.48 -4.87
N GLY A 54 3.41 19.24 -5.70
CA GLY A 54 3.68 20.00 -6.92
C GLY A 54 2.53 19.93 -7.92
N ALA A 55 2.02 18.73 -8.19
CA ALA A 55 0.89 18.52 -9.09
C ALA A 55 -0.38 19.25 -8.57
N ILE A 56 -0.70 19.12 -7.27
CA ILE A 56 -1.83 19.84 -6.66
C ILE A 56 -1.68 21.36 -6.84
N ARG A 57 -0.49 21.91 -6.59
CA ARG A 57 -0.22 23.34 -6.75
C ARG A 57 -0.46 23.81 -8.18
N GLU A 58 0.00 23.05 -9.16
CA GLU A 58 -0.19 23.40 -10.58
C GLU A 58 -1.66 23.32 -11.00
N VAL A 59 -2.39 22.32 -10.51
CA VAL A 59 -3.84 22.21 -10.74
C VAL A 59 -4.59 23.40 -10.15
N MET A 60 -4.23 23.82 -8.92
CA MET A 60 -4.82 25.00 -8.30
C MET A 60 -4.47 26.27 -9.07
N ALA A 61 -3.21 26.44 -9.48
CA ALA A 61 -2.79 27.60 -10.27
C ALA A 61 -3.57 27.68 -11.59
N ALA A 62 -3.71 26.55 -12.30
CA ALA A 62 -4.48 26.48 -13.54
C ALA A 62 -5.98 26.72 -13.33
N SER A 63 -6.56 26.20 -12.24
CA SER A 63 -7.99 26.36 -11.94
C SER A 63 -8.35 27.79 -11.52
N PHE A 64 -7.42 28.51 -10.89
CA PHE A 64 -7.63 29.89 -10.43
C PHE A 64 -7.12 30.95 -11.40
N SER A 65 -6.40 30.57 -12.46
CA SER A 65 -6.07 31.46 -13.56
C SER A 65 -7.12 31.37 -14.66
N PHE A 66 -7.87 32.44 -14.89
CA PHE A 66 -8.85 32.53 -15.98
C PHE A 66 -8.45 33.67 -16.92
N GLY A 67 -8.17 33.37 -18.18
CA GLY A 67 -7.66 34.31 -19.18
C GLY A 67 -8.56 34.43 -20.41
N ARG A 68 -8.27 35.41 -21.28
CA ARG A 68 -8.97 35.57 -22.58
C ARG A 68 -8.86 34.32 -23.46
N ALA A 69 -7.74 33.60 -23.40
CA ALA A 69 -7.52 32.38 -24.16
C ALA A 69 -8.48 31.24 -23.79
N ASP A 70 -8.98 31.20 -22.55
CA ASP A 70 -9.95 30.20 -22.09
C ASP A 70 -11.35 30.46 -22.69
N ILE A 71 -11.61 31.71 -23.09
CA ILE A 71 -12.86 32.14 -23.74
C ILE A 71 -12.76 31.94 -25.26
N GLU A 72 -11.63 32.31 -25.88
CA GLU A 72 -11.42 32.15 -27.32
C GLU A 72 -11.21 30.69 -27.76
N SER A 73 -10.63 29.86 -26.88
CA SER A 73 -10.37 28.44 -27.16
C SER A 73 -10.87 27.57 -26.01
N PHE A 74 -12.19 27.47 -25.86
CA PHE A 74 -12.82 26.69 -24.81
C PHE A 74 -12.52 25.19 -24.95
N GLN A 75 -11.54 24.70 -24.20
CA GLN A 75 -11.11 23.28 -24.18
C GLN A 75 -11.16 22.71 -22.76
N PRO A 76 -12.36 22.39 -22.23
CA PRO A 76 -12.53 21.97 -20.83
C PRO A 76 -11.78 20.68 -20.48
N TRP A 77 -11.50 19.82 -21.46
CA TRP A 77 -10.78 18.56 -21.23
C TRP A 77 -9.27 18.73 -21.03
N LYS A 78 -8.67 19.79 -21.60
CA LYS A 78 -7.22 19.94 -21.64
C LYS A 78 -6.58 20.10 -20.24
N PRO A 79 -7.12 20.95 -19.35
CA PRO A 79 -6.61 21.09 -17.99
C PRO A 79 -6.80 19.80 -17.18
N LEU A 80 -7.89 19.08 -17.41
CA LEU A 80 -8.16 17.82 -16.72
C LEU A 80 -7.18 16.72 -17.16
N ALA A 81 -6.89 16.64 -18.46
CA ALA A 81 -5.92 15.70 -19.00
C ALA A 81 -4.49 15.98 -18.51
N THR A 82 -4.06 17.25 -18.48
CA THR A 82 -2.73 17.62 -17.97
C THR A 82 -2.60 17.40 -16.47
N ALA A 83 -3.63 17.72 -15.69
CA ALA A 83 -3.71 17.42 -14.27
C ALA A 83 -3.63 15.91 -14.00
N GLY A 84 -4.44 15.14 -14.72
CA GLY A 84 -4.47 13.67 -14.62
C GLY A 84 -3.12 13.05 -14.96
N TRP A 85 -2.46 13.53 -16.02
CA TRP A 85 -1.15 13.02 -16.42
C TRP A 85 -0.05 13.30 -15.39
N LYS A 86 -0.13 14.45 -14.70
CA LYS A 86 0.82 14.83 -13.64
C LYS A 86 0.62 14.03 -12.35
N LEU A 87 -0.63 13.66 -12.04
CA LEU A 87 -0.97 12.84 -10.86
C LEU A 87 -0.78 11.34 -11.11
N ALA A 88 -0.80 10.91 -12.37
CA ALA A 88 -0.72 9.50 -12.75
C ALA A 88 0.49 8.76 -12.14
N PRO A 89 1.72 9.29 -12.10
CA PRO A 89 2.86 8.54 -11.57
C PRO A 89 2.76 8.34 -10.05
N SER A 90 2.29 9.34 -9.29
CA SER A 90 2.15 9.21 -7.83
C SER A 90 1.04 8.22 -7.46
N MET A 91 -0.08 8.26 -8.18
CA MET A 91 -1.18 7.30 -7.98
C MET A 91 -0.81 5.89 -8.43
N GLY A 92 -0.11 5.75 -9.55
CA GLY A 92 0.41 4.47 -10.04
C GLY A 92 1.41 3.85 -9.06
N ALA A 93 2.30 4.65 -8.49
CA ALA A 93 3.23 4.20 -7.45
C ALA A 93 2.49 3.74 -6.18
N LEU A 94 1.47 4.47 -5.73
CA LEU A 94 0.65 4.08 -4.57
C LEU A 94 -0.06 2.74 -4.82
N LEU A 95 -0.66 2.58 -6.00
CA LEU A 95 -1.35 1.35 -6.39
C LEU A 95 -0.37 0.17 -6.46
N ALA A 96 0.80 0.36 -7.07
CA ALA A 96 1.83 -0.68 -7.16
C ALA A 96 2.31 -1.11 -5.77
N ILE A 97 2.51 -0.16 -4.86
CA ILE A 97 2.91 -0.42 -3.47
C ILE A 97 1.81 -1.16 -2.71
N ALA A 98 0.55 -0.75 -2.86
CA ALA A 98 -0.58 -1.40 -2.22
C ALA A 98 -0.75 -2.84 -2.70
N LEU A 99 -0.67 -3.08 -4.02
CA LEU A 99 -0.75 -4.42 -4.60
C LEU A 99 0.44 -5.28 -4.18
N GLY A 100 1.66 -4.74 -4.21
CA GLY A 100 2.85 -5.44 -3.74
C GLY A 100 2.77 -5.80 -2.26
N GLY A 101 2.31 -4.87 -1.43
CA GLY A 101 2.04 -5.10 -0.01
C GLY A 101 1.01 -6.20 0.22
N ALA A 102 -0.10 -6.19 -0.52
CA ALA A 102 -1.15 -7.20 -0.41
C ALA A 102 -0.70 -8.62 -0.81
N VAL A 103 0.15 -8.73 -1.84
CA VAL A 103 0.70 -10.02 -2.28
C VAL A 103 1.72 -10.58 -1.28
N LEU A 104 2.46 -9.71 -0.58
CA LEU A 104 3.49 -10.09 0.39
C LEU A 104 2.94 -10.30 1.82
N SER A 105 1.86 -9.60 2.18
CA SER A 105 1.22 -9.65 3.52
C SER A 105 0.53 -10.97 3.80
#